data_AF-A0A0F9IYR6-F1
#
_entry.id   AF-A0A0F9IYR6-F1
#
_cell.length_a   1.000
_cell.length_b   1.000
_cell.length_c   1.000
_cell.angle_alpha   90.00
_cell.angle_beta   90.00
_cell.angle_gamma   90.00
#
_symmetry.space_group_name_H-M   'P 1'
#
loop_
_entity.id
_entity.type
_entity.pdbx_description
1 polymer ?
#
loop_
_entity_poly.entity_id
_entity_poly.type
_entity_poly.pdbx_seq_one_letter_code
_entity_poly.pdbx_strand_id
1 'polypeptide(L)'
;MQRISFFWTLSALLSGVKTVTRRRWRDSYAARFKKGDFVEAYDKQPRFGGRRVALLKLTKDPSKESTANLTLDDWFDEGMHVLEGEGKTLDGLTPGSFWLRWMSEPEDVWAIRFKIVGV
;
A
#
# COMPACT_ATOMS: atom_id res chain seq x y z
N MET A 1 16.84 -2.94 8.09
CA MET A 1 16.09 -2.93 6.80
C MET A 1 14.64 -2.56 7.09
N GLN A 2 14.03 -1.68 6.31
CA GLN A 2 12.65 -1.24 6.54
C GLN A 2 11.66 -2.31 6.09
N ARG A 3 10.46 -2.32 6.69
CA ARG A 3 9.44 -3.35 6.46
C ARG A 3 8.06 -2.75 6.35
N ILE A 4 7.25 -3.26 5.44
CA ILE A 4 5.84 -2.87 5.27
C ILE A 4 4.97 -4.14 5.23
N SER A 5 3.88 -4.13 5.99
CA SER A 5 2.91 -5.24 6.03
C SER A 5 1.79 -5.00 5.02
N PHE A 6 1.52 -5.96 4.15
CA PHE A 6 0.51 -5.87 3.08
C PHE A 6 -0.74 -6.69 3.35
N PHE A 7 -0.97 -7.19 4.57
CA PHE A 7 -2.12 -8.03 4.97
C PHE A 7 -3.41 -7.92 4.13
N TRP A 8 -4.08 -6.76 4.10
CA TRP A 8 -5.32 -6.60 3.32
C TRP A 8 -5.12 -6.56 1.80
N THR A 9 -3.93 -6.20 1.33
CA THR A 9 -3.58 -5.97 -0.08
C THR A 9 -2.56 -7.00 -0.59
N LEU A 10 -2.43 -8.16 0.07
CA LEU A 10 -1.38 -9.12 -0.23
C LEU A 10 -1.52 -9.73 -1.63
N SER A 11 -2.74 -10.09 -2.06
CA SER A 11 -2.96 -10.62 -3.40
C SER A 11 -2.64 -9.58 -4.48
N ALA A 12 -3.07 -8.34 -4.27
CA ALA A 12 -2.72 -7.22 -5.15
C ALA A 12 -1.19 -7.05 -5.27
N LEU A 13 -0.45 -7.18 -4.16
CA LEU A 13 1.02 -7.16 -4.20
C LEU A 13 1.58 -8.35 -4.98
N LEU A 14 1.18 -9.57 -4.67
CA LEU A 14 1.71 -10.79 -5.29
C LEU A 14 1.35 -10.92 -6.77
N SER A 15 0.25 -10.30 -7.22
CA SER A 15 -0.12 -10.20 -8.64
C SER A 15 0.84 -9.30 -9.44
N GLY A 16 1.69 -8.52 -8.78
CA GLY A 16 2.59 -7.56 -9.41
C GLY A 16 1.93 -6.25 -9.83
N VAL A 17 0.60 -6.13 -9.72
CA VAL A 17 -0.14 -4.94 -10.14
C VAL A 17 0.02 -3.78 -9.15
N LYS A 18 0.11 -4.07 -7.85
CA LYS A 18 0.24 -3.02 -6.83
C LYS A 18 1.62 -2.35 -6.90
N THR A 19 1.65 -1.05 -7.22
CA THR A 19 2.86 -0.22 -7.33
C THR A 19 2.95 0.88 -6.27
N VAL A 20 1.85 1.15 -5.57
CA VAL A 20 1.78 2.13 -4.48
C VAL A 20 1.09 1.56 -3.26
N THR A 21 1.50 2.01 -2.07
CA THR A 21 0.72 1.82 -0.84
C THR A 21 0.54 3.14 -0.11
N ARG A 22 -0.69 3.39 0.35
CA ARG A 22 -1.04 4.57 1.16
C ARG A 22 -1.15 4.22 2.64
N ARG A 23 -0.55 5.04 3.50
CA ARG A 23 -0.44 4.75 4.94
C ARG A 23 -0.71 5.97 5.80
N ARG A 24 -1.51 5.76 6.85
CA ARG A 24 -1.63 6.65 8.02
C ARG A 24 -0.38 6.52 8.89
N TRP A 25 0.70 7.17 8.49
CA TRP A 25 1.96 7.20 9.25
C TRP A 25 2.21 8.59 9.84
N ARG A 26 2.96 8.63 10.94
CA ARG A 26 3.56 9.87 11.44
C ARG A 26 4.68 10.30 10.49
N ASP A 27 4.86 11.61 10.33
CA ASP A 27 5.87 12.17 9.43
C ASP A 27 7.29 11.67 9.76
N SER A 28 7.62 11.52 11.05
CA SER A 28 8.91 10.97 11.50
C SER A 28 9.14 9.51 11.07
N TYR A 29 8.07 8.72 10.89
CA TYR A 29 8.19 7.35 10.40
C TYR A 29 8.36 7.32 8.88
N ALA A 30 7.59 8.13 8.15
CA ALA A 30 7.69 8.25 6.70
C ALA A 30 9.05 8.80 6.24
N ALA A 31 9.64 9.74 6.98
CA ALA A 31 10.95 10.32 6.70
C ALA A 31 12.11 9.31 6.72
N ARG A 32 11.88 8.09 7.23
CA ARG A 32 12.88 7.01 7.27
C ARG A 32 12.97 6.23 5.96
N PHE A 33 12.14 6.55 4.97
CA PHE A 33 12.09 5.92 3.65
C PHE A 33 12.52 6.94 2.60
N LYS A 34 13.32 6.50 1.62
CA LYS A 34 13.80 7.33 0.53
C LYS A 34 13.75 6.57 -0.79
N LYS A 35 13.71 7.31 -1.90
CA LYS A 35 13.86 6.78 -3.24
C LYS A 35 15.10 5.88 -3.32
N GLY A 36 14.93 4.69 -3.89
CA GLY A 36 16.00 3.72 -4.04
C GLY A 36 16.17 2.75 -2.87
N ASP A 37 15.54 3.00 -1.73
CA ASP A 37 15.58 2.09 -0.58
C ASP A 37 14.99 0.72 -0.94
N PHE A 38 15.59 -0.32 -0.34
CA PHE A 38 15.05 -1.66 -0.34
C PHE A 38 14.20 -1.91 0.91
N VAL A 39 12.94 -2.31 0.68
CA VAL A 39 11.94 -2.50 1.72
C VAL A 39 11.41 -3.92 1.65
N GLU A 40 11.39 -4.62 2.79
CA GLU A 40 10.79 -5.95 2.85
C GLU A 40 9.27 -5.86 2.92
N ALA A 41 8.57 -6.57 2.05
CA ALA A 41 7.13 -6.74 2.13
C ALA A 41 6.80 -7.98 2.96
N TYR A 42 5.86 -7.84 3.90
CA TYR A 42 5.39 -8.93 4.74
C TYR A 42 3.89 -9.19 4.53
N ASP A 43 3.47 -10.45 4.67
CA ASP A 43 2.07 -10.86 4.66
C ASP A 43 1.26 -10.25 5.81
N LYS A 44 1.84 -10.13 7.00
CA LYS A 44 1.28 -9.46 8.17
C LYS A 44 2.41 -8.88 9.02
N GLN A 45 2.07 -8.17 10.08
CA GLN A 45 3.11 -7.57 10.92
C GLN A 45 4.00 -8.67 11.53
N PRO A 46 5.34 -8.52 11.51
CA PRO A 46 6.26 -9.55 12.01
C PRO A 46 5.99 -10.01 13.45
N ARG A 47 5.55 -9.08 14.32
CA ARG A 47 5.19 -9.37 15.72
C ARG A 47 4.00 -10.34 15.88
N PHE A 48 3.24 -10.58 14.81
CA PHE A 48 2.15 -11.57 14.76
C PHE A 48 2.52 -12.79 13.88
N GLY A 49 3.82 -13.08 13.76
CA GLY A 49 4.34 -14.21 12.99
C GLY A 49 4.28 -14.01 11.48
N GLY A 50 4.33 -12.76 11.01
CA GLY A 50 4.38 -12.45 9.58
C GLY A 50 5.67 -12.90 8.92
N ARG A 51 5.57 -13.32 7.66
CA ARG A 51 6.67 -13.77 6.81
C ARG A 51 6.94 -12.75 5.72
N ARG A 52 8.21 -12.62 5.33
CA ARG A 52 8.60 -11.84 4.16
C ARG A 52 8.05 -12.54 2.91
N VAL A 53 7.38 -11.78 2.06
CA VAL A 53 6.75 -12.27 0.82
C VAL A 53 7.34 -11.64 -0.45
N ALA A 54 8.01 -10.49 -0.33
CA ALA A 54 8.69 -9.85 -1.45
C ALA A 54 9.75 -8.86 -0.95
N LEU A 55 10.63 -8.47 -1.88
CA LEU A 55 11.54 -7.35 -1.75
C LEU A 55 11.10 -6.24 -2.70
N LEU A 56 10.95 -5.03 -2.17
CA LEU A 56 10.53 -3.84 -2.90
C LEU A 56 11.71 -2.88 -3.05
N LYS A 57 11.75 -2.16 -4.16
CA LYS A 57 12.61 -0.99 -4.35
C LYS A 57 11.75 0.26 -4.51
N LEU A 58 11.95 1.28 -3.66
CA LEU A 58 11.19 2.52 -3.74
C LEU A 58 11.57 3.30 -5.00
N THR A 59 10.56 3.77 -5.73
CA THR A 59 10.73 4.47 -7.03
C THR A 59 10.72 5.98 -6.90
N LYS A 60 10.12 6.50 -5.82
CA LYS A 60 10.09 7.92 -5.44
C LYS A 60 10.29 8.06 -3.93
N ASP A 61 10.65 9.27 -3.49
CA ASP A 61 10.55 9.60 -2.07
C ASP A 61 9.07 9.54 -1.65
N PRO A 62 8.76 9.12 -0.41
CA PRO A 62 7.40 9.19 0.10
C PRO A 62 6.86 10.61 0.00
N SER A 63 5.61 10.73 -0.44
CA SER A 63 4.89 12.01 -0.52
C SER A 63 3.64 11.96 0.36
N LYS A 64 3.31 13.08 0.99
CA LYS A 64 2.05 13.24 1.71
C LYS A 64 0.99 13.70 0.71
N GLU A 65 -0.07 12.92 0.56
CA GLU A 65 -1.12 13.10 -0.44
C GLU A 65 -2.48 13.04 0.24
N SER A 66 -3.39 13.93 -0.16
CA SER A 66 -4.77 13.89 0.30
C SER A 66 -5.56 12.85 -0.49
N THR A 67 -6.36 12.05 0.21
CA THR A 67 -7.25 11.07 -0.43
C THR A 67 -8.39 11.72 -1.23
N ALA A 68 -8.62 13.04 -1.08
CA ALA A 68 -9.55 13.79 -1.94
C ALA A 68 -9.13 13.79 -3.42
N ASN A 69 -7.82 13.63 -3.69
CA ASN A 69 -7.24 13.72 -5.03
C ASN A 69 -6.98 12.34 -5.66
N LEU A 70 -7.57 11.28 -5.12
CA LEU A 70 -7.42 9.93 -5.68
C LEU A 70 -8.03 9.86 -7.07
N THR A 71 -7.27 9.28 -7.99
CA THR A 71 -7.67 9.08 -9.38
C THR A 71 -8.09 7.64 -9.64
N LEU A 72 -8.59 7.37 -10.83
CA LEU A 72 -8.84 6.00 -11.28
C LEU A 72 -7.52 5.20 -11.42
N ASP A 73 -6.44 5.83 -11.84
CA ASP A 73 -5.13 5.15 -11.92
C ASP A 73 -4.67 4.71 -10.53
N ASP A 74 -4.91 5.52 -9.50
CA ASP A 74 -4.58 5.17 -8.11
C ASP A 74 -5.36 3.94 -7.61
N TRP A 75 -6.60 3.75 -8.08
CA TRP A 75 -7.39 2.56 -7.78
C TRP A 75 -6.74 1.30 -8.36
N PHE A 76 -6.19 1.40 -9.58
CA PHE A 76 -5.46 0.31 -10.21
C PHE A 76 -4.08 0.08 -9.57
N ASP A 77 -3.30 1.13 -9.35
CA ASP A 77 -1.95 1.08 -8.77
C ASP A 77 -1.95 0.63 -7.29
N GLU A 78 -3.01 0.92 -6.53
CA GLU A 78 -3.19 0.39 -5.18
C GLU A 78 -3.66 -1.08 -5.21
N GLY A 79 -4.17 -1.54 -6.36
CA GLY A 79 -4.64 -2.90 -6.62
C GLY A 79 -6.06 -3.19 -6.12
N MET A 80 -6.90 -2.16 -5.99
CA MET A 80 -8.27 -2.31 -5.46
C MET A 80 -9.15 -3.18 -6.36
N HIS A 81 -9.03 -3.06 -7.69
CA HIS A 81 -9.73 -3.92 -8.65
C HIS A 81 -9.42 -5.42 -8.46
N VAL A 82 -8.18 -5.78 -8.10
CA VAL A 82 -7.81 -7.17 -7.82
C VAL A 82 -8.57 -7.67 -6.61
N LEU A 83 -8.58 -6.88 -5.53
CA LEU A 83 -9.29 -7.23 -4.30
C LEU A 83 -10.80 -7.31 -4.52
N GLU A 84 -11.34 -6.44 -5.38
CA GLU A 84 -12.76 -6.40 -5.70
C GLU A 84 -13.17 -7.63 -6.50
N GLY A 85 -12.39 -8.00 -7.54
CA GLY A 85 -12.61 -9.22 -8.30
C GLY A 85 -12.50 -10.50 -7.45
N GLU A 86 -11.71 -10.46 -6.38
CA GLU A 86 -11.58 -11.57 -5.42
C GLU A 86 -12.65 -11.56 -4.31
N GLY A 87 -13.54 -10.56 -4.26
CA GLY A 87 -14.53 -10.41 -3.19
C GLY A 87 -13.92 -10.18 -1.80
N LYS A 88 -12.70 -9.66 -1.72
CA LYS A 88 -12.02 -9.36 -0.46
C LYS A 88 -12.53 -8.08 0.17
N THR A 89 -12.30 -7.95 1.47
CA THR A 89 -12.64 -6.74 2.22
C THR A 89 -11.40 -6.06 2.78
N LEU A 90 -11.46 -4.74 2.89
CA LEU A 90 -10.51 -3.91 3.62
C LEU A 90 -11.28 -3.24 4.75
N ASP A 91 -10.81 -3.42 5.98
CA ASP A 91 -11.47 -2.80 7.15
C ASP A 91 -12.98 -3.15 7.27
N GLY A 92 -13.35 -4.36 6.86
CA GLY A 92 -14.75 -4.80 6.83
C GLY A 92 -15.60 -4.24 5.68
N LEU A 93 -15.03 -3.42 4.80
CA LEU A 93 -15.70 -2.83 3.63
C LEU A 93 -15.26 -3.51 2.33
N THR A 94 -16.11 -3.46 1.30
CA THR A 94 -15.66 -3.77 -0.07
C THR A 94 -14.62 -2.74 -0.53
N PRO A 95 -13.75 -3.07 -1.50
CA PRO A 95 -12.75 -2.12 -1.98
C PRO A 95 -13.38 -0.84 -2.53
N GLY A 96 -14.50 -0.96 -3.26
CA GLY A 96 -15.28 0.19 -3.75
C GLY A 96 -15.78 1.09 -2.62
N SER A 97 -16.42 0.52 -1.60
CA SER A 97 -16.90 1.30 -0.45
C SER A 97 -15.76 1.91 0.37
N PHE A 98 -14.65 1.19 0.54
CA PHE A 98 -13.46 1.71 1.20
C PHE A 98 -12.88 2.92 0.44
N TRP A 99 -12.79 2.81 -0.89
CA TRP A 99 -12.27 3.89 -1.74
C TRP A 99 -13.19 5.12 -1.76
N LEU A 100 -14.50 4.90 -1.85
CA LEU A 100 -15.50 5.96 -1.75
C LEU A 100 -15.39 6.68 -0.41
N ARG A 101 -15.24 5.95 0.71
CA ARG A 101 -15.02 6.54 2.04
C ARG A 101 -13.78 7.42 2.07
N TRP A 102 -12.68 6.99 1.47
CA TRP A 102 -11.46 7.79 1.37
C TRP A 102 -11.64 9.09 0.59
N MET A 103 -12.48 9.10 -0.45
CA MET A 103 -12.77 10.32 -1.22
C MET A 103 -13.79 11.21 -0.53
N SER A 104 -14.78 10.64 0.18
CA SER A 104 -15.83 11.40 0.88
C SER A 104 -15.38 11.98 2.22
N GLU A 105 -14.48 11.29 2.91
CA GLU A 105 -13.90 11.70 4.19
C GLU A 105 -12.38 11.81 4.03
N PRO A 106 -11.90 12.86 3.36
CA PRO A 106 -10.51 12.90 2.95
C PRO A 106 -9.55 13.08 4.11
N GLU A 107 -8.41 12.44 4.00
CA GLU A 107 -7.32 12.50 4.95
C GLU A 107 -5.96 12.57 4.24
N ASP A 108 -4.96 13.05 4.95
CA ASP A 108 -3.58 13.03 4.45
C ASP A 108 -2.91 11.70 4.78
N VAL A 109 -2.47 11.01 3.74
CA VAL A 109 -1.76 9.73 3.81
C VAL A 109 -0.39 9.85 3.18
N TRP A 110 0.55 9.05 3.67
CA TRP A 110 1.84 8.89 3.02
C TRP A 110 1.71 7.88 1.89
N ALA A 111 2.02 8.29 0.66
CA ALA A 111 2.07 7.45 -0.52
C ALA A 111 3.50 6.93 -0.73
N ILE A 112 3.66 5.61 -0.73
CA ILE A 112 4.94 4.93 -0.92
C ILE A 112 4.87 4.18 -2.24
N ARG A 113 5.63 4.66 -3.23
CA ARG A 113 5.68 4.09 -4.58
C ARG A 113 6.90 3.19 -4.75
N PHE A 114 6.69 2.03 -5.34
CA PHE A 114 7.70 0.98 -5.41
C PHE A 114 7.54 0.10 -6.64
N LYS A 115 8.54 -0.75 -6.86
CA LYS A 115 8.47 -1.91 -7.74
C LYS A 115 8.97 -3.15 -7.00
N ILE A 116 8.42 -4.31 -7.34
CA ILE A 116 8.91 -5.60 -6.84
C ILE A 116 10.23 -5.93 -7.55
N VAL A 117 11.23 -6.35 -6.79
CA VAL A 117 12.56 -6.73 -7.31
C VAL A 117 12.97 -8.15 -6.91
N GLY A 118 12.15 -8.84 -6.12
CA GLY A 118 12.29 -10.24 -5.76
C GLY A 118 11.10 -10.73 -4.97
N VAL A 119 10.76 -12.00 -5.10
CA VAL A 119 9.72 -12.72 -4.34
C VAL A 119 10.39 -13.84 -3.56
#